data_AF-A0A916X601-F1
#
_entry.id   AF-A0A916X601-F1
#
_cell.length_a   1.000
_cell.length_b   1.000
_cell.length_c   1.000
_cell.angle_alpha   90.00
_cell.angle_beta   90.00
_cell.angle_gamma   90.00
#
_symmetry.space_group_name_H-M   'P 1'
#
loop_
_entity.id
_entity.type
_entity.pdbx_description
1 polymer ?
#
loop_
_entity_poly.entity_id
_entity_poly.type
_entity_poly.pdbx_seq_one_letter_code
_entity_poly.pdbx_strand_id
1 'polypeptide(L)' 'MDLNRSYFDHQRALMRAASADDRQSRAVHQAHADAFARGIEVFQRDAGAAAATSWRRRSGVAALDGFDNQPAECGL' A
#
# COMPACT_ATOMS: atom_id res chain seq x y z
N MET A 1 -1.01 7.13 -11.29
CA MET A 1 -2.20 7.52 -10.51
C MET A 1 -1.87 8.78 -9.73
N ASP A 2 -2.79 9.74 -9.65
CA ASP A 2 -2.68 10.87 -8.72
C ASP A 2 -3.41 10.47 -7.42
N LEU A 3 -2.65 10.28 -6.35
CA LEU A 3 -3.17 9.80 -5.08
C LEU A 3 -4.08 10.83 -4.41
N ASN A 4 -3.74 12.12 -4.47
CA ASN A 4 -4.53 13.19 -3.88
C ASN A 4 -5.87 13.34 -4.58
N ARG A 5 -5.86 13.31 -5.91
CA ARG A 5 -7.09 13.31 -6.70
C ARG A 5 -7.97 12.10 -6.38
N SER A 6 -7.37 10.92 -6.20
CA SER A 6 -8.12 9.71 -5.89
C SER A 6 -8.76 9.76 -4.49
N TYR A 7 -8.04 10.31 -3.51
CA TYR A 7 -8.62 10.57 -2.18
C TYR A 7 -9.74 11.61 -2.21
N PHE A 8 -9.56 12.69 -2.98
CA PHE A 8 -10.59 13.70 -3.17
C PHE A 8 -11.86 13.09 -3.80
N ASP A 9 -11.71 12.31 -4.87
CA ASP A 9 -12.83 11.66 -5.55
C ASP A 9 -13.53 10.62 -4.64
N HIS A 10 -12.76 9.88 -3.84
CA HIS A 10 -13.28 8.98 -2.81
C HIS A 10 -14.13 9.73 -1.77
N GLN A 11 -13.59 10.80 -1.16
CA GLN A 11 -14.32 11.61 -0.18
C GLN A 11 -15.57 12.23 -0.78
N ARG A 12 -15.49 12.73 -2.02
CA ARG A 12 -16.63 13.27 -2.75
C ARG A 12 -17.71 12.22 -2.99
N ALA A 13 -17.34 10.98 -3.32
CA ALA A 13 -18.29 9.88 -3.47
C ALA A 13 -18.98 9.55 -2.14
N LEU A 14 -18.24 9.50 -1.04
CA LEU A 14 -18.82 9.30 0.30
C LEU A 14 -19.79 10.41 0.70
N MET A 15 -19.43 11.68 0.47
CA MET A 15 -20.32 12.81 0.75
C MET A 15 -21.63 12.72 -0.05
N ARG A 16 -21.55 12.31 -1.32
CA ARG A 16 -22.74 12.10 -2.16
C ARG A 16 -23.59 10.92 -1.73
N ALA A 17 -22.97 9.83 -1.27
CA ALA A 17 -23.71 8.70 -0.71
C ALA A 17 -24.46 9.12 0.56
N ALA A 18 -23.81 9.90 1.43
CA ALA A 18 -24.42 10.42 2.66
C ALA A 18 -25.57 11.39 2.37
N SER A 19 -25.48 12.20 1.30
CA SER A 19 -26.51 13.17 0.92
C SER A 19 -27.62 12.61 0.03
N ALA A 20 -27.58 11.32 -0.34
CA ALA A 20 -28.56 10.74 -1.25
C ALA A 20 -29.87 10.41 -0.53
N ASP A 21 -30.97 10.96 -1.04
CA ASP A 21 -32.32 10.76 -0.49
C ASP A 21 -32.89 9.37 -0.78
N ASP A 22 -32.49 8.75 -1.90
CA ASP A 22 -32.92 7.42 -2.27
C ASP A 22 -31.81 6.36 -2.13
N ARG A 23 -32.24 5.12 -1.89
CA ARG A 23 -31.34 3.99 -1.64
C ARG A 23 -30.50 3.63 -2.86
N GLN A 24 -31.03 3.81 -4.08
CA GLN A 24 -30.34 3.43 -5.30
C GLN A 24 -29.18 4.38 -5.59
N SER A 25 -29.43 5.69 -5.52
CA SER A 25 -28.38 6.71 -5.67
C SER A 25 -27.31 6.58 -4.60
N ARG A 26 -27.72 6.30 -3.34
CA ARG A 26 -26.77 6.00 -2.26
C ARG A 26 -25.87 4.81 -2.61
N ALA A 27 -26.45 3.71 -3.07
CA ALA A 27 -25.70 2.50 -3.43
C ALA A 27 -24.72 2.76 -4.59
N VAL A 28 -25.12 3.54 -5.60
CA VAL A 28 -24.22 3.92 -6.71
C VAL A 28 -23.04 4.73 -6.22
N HIS A 29 -23.27 5.75 -5.37
CA HIS A 29 -22.19 6.56 -4.83
C HIS A 29 -21.25 5.76 -3.90
N GLN A 30 -21.81 4.82 -3.15
CA GLN A 30 -21.01 3.92 -2.30
C GLN A 30 -20.16 2.97 -3.14
N ALA A 31 -20.71 2.39 -4.22
CA ALA A 31 -19.94 1.57 -5.14
C ALA A 31 -18.78 2.34 -5.80
N HIS A 32 -18.99 3.62 -6.12
CA HIS A 32 -17.91 4.49 -6.61
C HIS A 32 -16.84 4.74 -5.54
N ALA A 33 -17.24 4.99 -4.29
CA ALA A 33 -16.30 5.15 -3.19
C ALA A 33 -15.43 3.89 -3.00
N ASP A 34 -16.05 2.72 -3.00
CA ASP A 34 -15.37 1.42 -2.87
C ASP A 34 -14.41 1.14 -4.03
N ALA A 35 -14.73 1.60 -5.24
CA ALA A 35 -13.83 1.49 -6.38
C ALA A 35 -12.56 2.34 -6.19
N PHE A 36 -12.70 3.58 -5.71
CA PHE A 36 -11.54 4.42 -5.40
C PHE A 36 -10.70 3.87 -4.26
N ALA A 37 -11.33 3.39 -3.18
CA ALA A 37 -10.65 2.79 -2.04
C ALA A 37 -9.78 1.59 -2.47
N ARG A 38 -10.32 0.69 -3.28
CA ARG A 38 -9.56 -0.45 -3.83
C ARG A 38 -8.40 -0.01 -4.72
N GLY A 39 -8.61 1.01 -5.56
CA GLY A 39 -7.54 1.56 -6.40
C GLY A 39 -6.39 2.14 -5.57
N ILE A 40 -6.72 2.88 -4.50
CA ILE A 40 -5.74 3.44 -3.56
C ILE A 40 -4.96 2.33 -2.85
N GLU A 41 -5.65 1.32 -2.34
CA GLU A 41 -5.03 0.18 -1.64
C GLU A 41 -4.02 -0.54 -2.53
N VAL A 42 -4.42 -0.89 -3.76
CA VAL A 42 -3.53 -1.55 -4.73
C VAL A 42 -2.31 -0.68 -5.01
N PHE A 43 -2.51 0.61 -5.27
CA PHE A 43 -1.41 1.52 -5.55
C PHE A 43 -0.43 1.63 -4.38
N GLN A 44 -0.93 1.77 -3.15
CA GLN A 44 -0.09 1.87 -1.95
C GLN A 44 0.66 0.57 -1.67
N ARG A 45 0.01 -0.58 -1.85
CA ARG A 45 0.65 -1.90 -1.72
C ARG A 45 1.80 -2.06 -2.71
N ASP A 46 1.55 -1.75 -3.97
CA ASP A 46 2.55 -1.91 -5.03
C ASP A 46 3.73 -0.93 -4.83
N ALA A 47 3.44 0.31 -4.42
CA ALA A 47 4.45 1.29 -4.04
C ALA A 47 5.30 0.83 -2.84
N GLY A 48 4.65 0.25 -1.82
CA GLY A 48 5.33 -0.33 -0.66
C GLY A 48 6.23 -1.50 -1.02
N ALA A 49 5.76 -2.42 -1.88
CA ALA A 49 6.55 -3.56 -2.37
C ALA A 49 7.79 -3.09 -3.17
N ALA A 50 7.63 -2.07 -4.01
CA ALA A 50 8.74 -1.47 -4.75
C ALA A 50 9.75 -0.79 -3.80
N ALA A 51 9.27 -0.04 -2.80
CA ALA A 51 10.11 0.60 -1.81
C ALA A 51 10.90 -0.42 -0.97
N ALA A 52 10.25 -1.47 -0.47
CA ALA A 52 10.89 -2.54 0.29
C ALA A 52 12.00 -3.23 -0.51
N THR A 53 11.75 -3.49 -1.80
CA THR A 53 12.75 -4.06 -2.71
C THR A 53 13.94 -3.13 -2.92
N SER A 54 13.68 -1.83 -3.06
CA SER A 54 14.74 -0.81 -3.15
C SER A 54 15.57 -0.74 -1.86
N TRP A 55 14.92 -0.75 -0.69
CA TRP A 55 15.60 -0.75 0.60
C TRP A 55 16.45 -1.99 0.80
N ARG A 56 15.94 -3.19 0.49
CA ARG A 56 16.72 -4.43 0.56
C ARG A 56 17.98 -4.39 -0.32
N ARG A 57 17.88 -3.83 -1.52
CA ARG A 57 19.05 -3.64 -2.39
C ARG A 57 20.03 -2.63 -1.82
N ARG A 58 19.54 -1.52 -1.26
CA ARG A 58 20.37 -0.46 -0.68
C ARG A 58 21.01 -0.82 0.65
N SER A 59 20.35 -1.63 1.47
CA SER A 59 20.82 -1.98 2.81
C SER A 59 21.91 -3.06 2.79
N GLY A 60 22.25 -3.63 1.62
CA GLY A 60 23.30 -4.63 1.51
C GLY A 60 23.05 -5.90 2.33
N VAL A 61 21.82 -6.13 2.83
CA VAL A 61 21.50 -7.25 3.73
C VAL A 61 21.67 -8.62 3.04
N ALA A 62 21.83 -8.66 1.72
CA ALA A 62 22.29 -9.86 1.02
C ALA A 62 23.75 -10.27 1.36
N ALA A 63 24.54 -9.41 2.01
CA ALA A 63 25.94 -9.66 2.35
C ALA A 63 26.16 -10.21 3.77
N LEU A 64 25.13 -10.33 4.61
CA LEU A 64 25.27 -10.77 6.01
C LEU A 64 24.79 -12.21 6.29
N ASP A 65 24.16 -12.90 5.33
CA ASP A 65 23.84 -14.34 5.47
C ASP A 65 25.10 -15.24 5.43
N GLY A 66 26.31 -14.67 5.30
CA GLY A 66 27.58 -15.40 5.19
C GLY A 66 28.52 -15.31 6.41
N PHE A 67 28.16 -14.64 7.50
CA PHE A 67 29.08 -14.33 8.60
C PHE A 67 28.88 -15.13 9.91
N ASP A 68 28.11 -16.23 9.89
CA ASP A 68 27.80 -17.00 11.11
C ASP A 68 28.26 -18.47 11.07
N ASN A 69 29.40 -18.76 10.44
CA ASN A 69 30.04 -20.07 10.59
C ASN A 69 31.58 -20.03 10.47
N GLN A 70 32.23 -19.38 11.43
CA GLN A 70 33.67 -19.62 11.69
C GLN A 70 33.77 -20.55 12.90
N PRO A 71 34.29 -21.79 12.77
CA PRO A 71 34.52 -22.65 13.91
C PRO A 71 35.56 -22.00 14.82
N ALA A 72 35.25 -21.91 16.11
CA ALA A 72 36.17 -21.43 17.13
C ALA A 72 37.37 -22.38 17.22
N GLU A 73 38.47 -22.05 16.55
CA GLU A 73 39.78 -22.62 16.89
C GLU A 73 40.23 -22.01 18.23
N CYS A 74 39.83 -22.65 19.34
CA CYS A 74 40.48 -22.48 20.63
C CYS A 74 41.75 -23.34 20.64
N GLY A 75 42.83 -22.79 20.09
CA GLY A 75 44.19 -23.25 20.35
C GLY A 75 44.80 -22.45 21.49
N LEU A 76 45.06 -23.12 22.62
CA LEU A 76 46.29 -23.12 23.42
C LEU A 76 46.09 -23.98 24.67
#